data_AF-A0A136M0P2-F1
#
_entry.id   AF-A0A136M0P2-F1
#
_cell.length_a   1.000
_cell.length_b   1.000
_cell.length_c   1.000
_cell.angle_alpha   90.00
_cell.angle_beta   90.00
_cell.angle_gamma   90.00
#
_symmetry.space_group_name_H-M   'P 1'
#
loop_
_entity.id
_entity.type
_entity.pdbx_description
1 polymer ?
#
loop_
_entity_poly.entity_id
_entity_poly.type
_entity_poly.pdbx_seq_one_letter_code
_entity_poly.pdbx_strand_id
1 'polypeptide(L)'
;MYALIQYSCDFPILGGIAPATLNELVESECGPLLVFRTRPGQELPHRAFIEEKGLGRYVPDKDRLMEILQAGLSPEAKQRFLDRGRAFRDDQARRAAELPSLVKSLYESTHK
;
A
#
# COMPACT_ATOMS: atom_id res chain seq x y z
N MET A 1 -19.15 2.25 0.89
CA MET A 1 -19.39 1.21 -0.13
C MET A 1 -18.10 0.50 -0.54
N TYR A 2 -17.01 1.22 -0.85
CA TYR A 2 -15.70 0.62 -1.16
C TYR A 2 -15.10 -0.23 -0.03
N ALA A 3 -15.25 0.20 1.24
CA ALA A 3 -14.72 -0.53 2.39
C ALA A 3 -15.27 -1.96 2.52
N LEU A 4 -16.58 -2.19 2.35
CA LEU A 4 -17.17 -3.53 2.47
C LEU A 4 -16.65 -4.49 1.40
N ILE A 5 -16.42 -3.99 0.18
CA ILE A 5 -15.82 -4.77 -0.91
C ILE A 5 -14.39 -5.15 -0.51
N GLN A 6 -13.59 -4.19 -0.05
CA GLN A 6 -12.21 -4.44 0.40
C GLN A 6 -12.13 -5.47 1.54
N TYR A 7 -13.03 -5.42 2.53
CA TYR A 7 -13.09 -6.41 3.62
C TYR A 7 -13.54 -7.81 3.16
N SER A 8 -14.28 -7.90 2.05
CA SER A 8 -14.75 -9.17 1.49
C SER A 8 -13.80 -9.80 0.48
N CYS A 9 -12.74 -9.09 0.07
CA CYS A 9 -11.80 -9.55 -0.95
C CYS A 9 -10.49 -10.01 -0.33
N ASP A 10 -9.99 -11.17 -0.76
CA ASP A 10 -8.70 -11.69 -0.30
C ASP A 10 -7.53 -10.79 -0.72
N PHE A 11 -7.57 -10.30 -1.96
CA PHE A 11 -6.56 -9.44 -2.56
C PHE A 11 -7.12 -8.59 -3.72
N PRO A 12 -6.55 -7.39 -3.98
CA PRO A 12 -6.96 -6.54 -5.09
C PRO A 12 -6.05 -6.70 -6.32
N ILE A 13 -6.62 -6.47 -7.50
CA ILE A 13 -5.89 -6.24 -8.75
C ILE A 13 -6.08 -4.78 -9.14
N LEU A 14 -4.99 -4.00 -9.18
CA LEU A 14 -5.00 -2.56 -9.34
C LEU A 14 -4.68 -2.18 -10.79
N GLY A 15 -5.58 -1.43 -11.42
CA GLY A 15 -5.36 -0.79 -12.74
C GLY A 15 -4.62 0.55 -12.66
N GLY A 16 -4.30 1.01 -11.45
CA GLY A 16 -3.57 2.22 -11.13
C GLY A 16 -3.46 2.36 -9.62
N ILE A 17 -2.54 3.21 -9.13
CA ILE A 17 -2.26 3.36 -7.70
C ILE A 17 -2.43 4.82 -7.29
N ALA A 18 -3.53 5.14 -6.61
CA ALA A 18 -3.68 6.40 -5.91
C ALA A 18 -3.15 6.28 -4.46
N PRO A 19 -2.53 7.34 -3.89
CA PRO A 19 -2.01 7.31 -2.52
C PRO A 19 -3.03 6.90 -1.46
N ALA A 20 -4.25 7.43 -1.52
CA ALA A 20 -5.29 7.14 -0.54
C ALA A 20 -5.72 5.66 -0.58
N THR A 21 -5.79 5.08 -1.79
CA THR A 21 -6.15 3.68 -2.00
C THR A 21 -5.16 2.72 -1.34
N LEU A 22 -3.88 3.08 -1.31
CA LEU A 22 -2.87 2.25 -0.64
C LEU A 22 -3.12 2.14 0.87
N ASN A 23 -3.41 3.27 1.53
CA ASN A 23 -3.72 3.26 2.96
C ASN A 23 -4.99 2.46 3.22
N GLU A 24 -6.07 2.73 2.48
CA GLU A 24 -7.34 1.99 2.62
C GLU A 24 -7.15 0.47 2.55
N LEU A 25 -6.39 -0.03 1.58
CA LEU A 25 -6.15 -1.46 1.39
C LEU A 25 -5.28 -2.07 2.51
N VAL A 26 -4.35 -1.30 3.06
CA VAL A 26 -3.54 -1.73 4.21
C VAL A 26 -4.39 -1.73 5.49
N GLU A 27 -5.22 -0.71 5.71
CA GLU A 27 -6.17 -0.64 6.83
C GLU A 27 -7.22 -1.76 6.78
N SER A 28 -7.73 -2.08 5.60
CA SER A 28 -8.73 -3.13 5.40
C SER A 28 -8.12 -4.52 5.30
N GLU A 29 -6.80 -4.64 5.41
CA GLU A 29 -6.05 -5.90 5.26
C GLU A 29 -6.33 -6.62 3.93
N CYS A 30 -6.62 -5.87 2.87
CA CYS A 30 -6.92 -6.38 1.53
C CYS A 30 -5.64 -6.42 0.68
N GLY A 31 -5.02 -7.60 0.60
CA GLY A 31 -3.74 -7.80 -0.07
C GLY A 31 -3.24 -9.24 0.10
N PRO A 32 -2.18 -9.66 -0.58
CA PRO A 32 -1.16 -8.84 -1.26
C PRO A 32 -1.64 -8.06 -2.48
N LEU A 33 -1.02 -6.92 -2.79
CA LEU A 33 -1.42 -6.08 -3.91
C LEU A 33 -0.86 -6.60 -5.25
N LEU A 34 -1.73 -6.76 -6.27
CA LEU A 34 -1.29 -7.05 -7.64
C LEU A 34 -1.51 -5.81 -8.50
N VAL A 35 -0.43 -5.19 -8.98
CA VAL A 35 -0.52 -3.98 -9.82
C VAL A 35 -0.42 -4.39 -11.29
N PHE A 36 -1.51 -4.30 -12.04
CA PHE A 36 -1.56 -4.67 -13.44
C PHE A 36 -1.13 -3.52 -14.36
N ARG A 37 -1.46 -2.29 -14.00
CA ARG A 37 -1.12 -1.10 -14.79
C ARG A 37 -0.73 0.06 -13.89
N THR A 38 0.11 0.93 -14.44
CA THR A 38 0.45 2.22 -13.83
C THR A 38 0.38 3.32 -14.88
N ARG A 39 -0.04 4.51 -14.45
CA ARG A 39 0.05 5.71 -15.27
C ARG A 39 1.49 6.23 -15.28
N PRO A 40 2.05 6.59 -16.45
CA PRO A 40 3.39 7.19 -16.52
C PRO A 40 3.50 8.44 -15.63
N GLY A 41 4.67 8.63 -15.02
CA GLY A 41 4.93 9.76 -14.13
C GLY A 41 4.46 9.51 -12.71
N GLN A 42 3.22 9.90 -12.39
CA GLN A 42 2.76 10.05 -11.00
C GLN A 42 2.64 8.71 -10.24
N GLU A 43 2.35 7.59 -10.91
CA GLU A 43 2.11 6.32 -10.23
C GLU A 43 3.38 5.46 -10.11
N LEU A 44 4.48 5.83 -10.77
CA LEU A 44 5.74 5.08 -10.70
C LEU A 44 6.34 5.04 -9.29
N PRO A 45 6.41 6.15 -8.53
CA PRO A 45 6.87 6.12 -7.15
C PRO A 45 5.99 5.25 -6.24
N HIS A 46 4.68 5.24 -6.48
CA HIS A 46 3.75 4.42 -5.70
C HIS A 46 3.91 2.93 -6.00
N ARG A 47 4.13 2.57 -7.26
CA ARG A 47 4.50 1.20 -7.63
C ARG A 47 5.79 0.77 -6.95
N ALA A 48 6.85 1.58 -7.09
CA ALA A 48 8.14 1.30 -6.48
C ALA A 48 8.00 1.10 -4.96
N PHE A 49 7.24 1.98 -4.30
CA PHE A 49 6.96 1.86 -2.88
C PHE A 49 6.28 0.54 -2.50
N ILE A 50 5.27 0.09 -3.25
CA ILE A 50 4.58 -1.18 -2.99
C ILE A 50 5.56 -2.35 -3.07
N GLU A 51 6.43 -2.36 -4.07
CA GLU A 51 7.41 -3.43 -4.28
C GLU A 51 8.52 -3.39 -3.22
N GLU A 52 9.09 -2.21 -2.94
CA GLU A 52 10.13 -1.99 -1.93
C GLU A 52 9.68 -2.35 -0.51
N LYS A 53 8.42 -2.04 -0.17
CA LYS A 53 7.85 -2.38 1.14
C LYS A 53 7.33 -3.81 1.22
N GLY A 54 7.36 -4.55 0.11
CA GLY A 54 6.88 -5.94 0.05
C GLY A 54 5.37 -6.05 0.25
N LEU A 55 4.61 -5.00 -0.07
CA LEU A 55 3.14 -4.97 0.02
C LEU A 55 2.48 -5.64 -1.18
N GLY A 56 3.22 -5.81 -2.27
CA GLY A 56 2.69 -6.36 -3.51
C GLY A 56 3.73 -6.46 -4.60
N ARG A 57 3.26 -6.64 -5.84
CA ARG A 57 4.12 -6.75 -7.03
C ARG A 57 3.47 -6.15 -8.26
N TYR A 58 4.30 -5.64 -9.17
CA TYR A 58 3.86 -5.25 -10.50
C TYR A 58 3.83 -6.45 -11.45
N VAL A 59 2.69 -6.68 -12.08
CA VAL A 59 2.44 -7.79 -13.01
C VAL A 59 1.72 -7.25 -14.24
N PRO A 60 2.45 -6.61 -15.18
CA PRO A 60 1.83 -6.01 -16.37
C PRO A 60 1.43 -7.02 -17.44
N ASP A 61 2.05 -8.19 -17.41
CA ASP A 61 1.76 -9.27 -18.33
C ASP A 61 0.48 -10.00 -17.92
N LYS A 62 -0.49 -10.07 -18.84
CA LYS A 62 -1.80 -10.64 -18.58
C LYS A 62 -1.70 -12.14 -18.31
N ASP A 63 -0.92 -12.87 -19.11
CA ASP A 63 -0.84 -14.32 -19.00
C ASP A 63 -0.19 -14.71 -17.67
N ARG A 64 0.86 -13.99 -17.27
CA ARG A 64 1.48 -14.12 -15.95
C ARG A 64 0.53 -13.79 -14.81
N LEU A 65 -0.31 -12.77 -14.96
CA LEU A 65 -1.34 -12.46 -13.97
C LEU A 65 -2.33 -13.62 -13.85
N MET A 66 -2.80 -14.18 -14.97
CA MET A 66 -3.71 -15.31 -14.96
C MET A 66 -3.10 -16.55 -14.31
N GLU A 67 -1.82 -16.85 -14.55
CA GLU A 67 -1.09 -17.93 -13.87
C GLU A 67 -1.10 -17.74 -12.34
N ILE A 68 -0.85 -16.51 -11.88
CA ILE A 68 -0.88 -16.19 -10.44
C ILE A 68 -2.28 -16.40 -9.87
N LEU A 69 -3.33 -15.99 -10.59
CA LEU A 69 -4.71 -16.12 -10.12
C LEU A 69 -5.15 -17.58 -10.05
N GLN A 70 -4.75 -18.40 -11.03
CA GLN A 70 -5.03 -19.84 -11.05
C GLN A 70 -4.27 -20.58 -9.96
N ALA A 71 -3.01 -20.21 -9.70
CA ALA A 71 -2.24 -20.77 -8.59
C ALA A 71 -2.76 -20.33 -7.22
N GLY A 72 -3.49 -19.21 -7.16
CA GLY A 72 -3.89 -18.56 -5.92
C GLY A 72 -2.72 -17.85 -5.23
N LEU A 73 -3.05 -16.98 -4.28
CA LEU A 73 -2.05 -16.39 -3.40
C LEU A 73 -1.85 -17.28 -2.17
N SER A 74 -0.59 -17.56 -1.85
CA SER A 74 -0.28 -18.43 -0.73
C SER A 74 -0.59 -17.76 0.62
N PRO A 75 -0.93 -18.52 1.67
CA PRO A 75 -1.10 -17.99 3.02
C PRO A 75 0.11 -17.22 3.52
N GLU A 76 1.32 -17.64 3.14
CA GLU A 76 2.57 -16.94 3.50
C GLU A 76 2.67 -15.58 2.81
N ALA A 77 2.16 -15.45 1.57
CA ALA A 77 2.10 -14.18 0.89
C ALA A 77 1.13 -13.23 1.61
N LYS A 78 -0.03 -13.73 2.02
CA LYS A 78 -0.99 -12.98 2.85
C LYS A 78 -0.37 -12.53 4.15
N GLN A 79 0.27 -13.43 4.90
CA GLN A 79 0.90 -13.10 6.17
C GLN A 79 1.99 -12.03 6.00
N ARG A 80 2.84 -12.15 4.98
CA ARG A 80 3.84 -11.11 4.68
C ARG A 80 3.20 -9.75 4.44
N PHE A 81 2.11 -9.68 3.68
CA PHE A 81 1.38 -8.43 3.47
C PHE A 81 0.87 -7.84 4.79
N LEU A 82 0.28 -8.66 5.67
CA LEU A 82 -0.22 -8.22 6.98
C LEU A 82 0.90 -7.66 7.87
N ASP A 83 2.04 -8.37 7.95
CA ASP A 83 3.18 -7.97 8.77
C ASP A 83 3.79 -6.66 8.26
N ARG A 84 3.96 -6.52 6.94
CA ARG A 84 4.49 -5.30 6.31
C ARG A 84 3.51 -4.14 6.41
N GLY A 85 2.20 -4.41 6.27
CA GLY A 85 1.14 -3.44 6.44
C GLY A 85 1.10 -2.90 7.87
N ARG A 86 1.22 -3.77 8.88
CA ARG A 86 1.33 -3.36 10.29
C ARG A 86 2.55 -2.47 10.51
N ALA A 87 3.74 -2.90 10.07
CA ALA A 87 4.96 -2.10 10.21
C ALA A 87 4.85 -0.73 9.53
N PHE A 88 4.17 -0.65 8.38
CA PHE A 88 3.89 0.62 7.71
C PHE A 88 2.98 1.52 8.55
N ARG A 89 1.88 0.99 9.11
CA ARG A 89 0.97 1.75 9.98
C ARG A 89 1.66 2.24 11.25
N ASP A 90 2.50 1.40 11.85
CA ASP A 90 3.25 1.77 13.05
C ASP A 90 4.22 2.94 12.77
N ASP A 91 4.89 2.95 11.61
CA ASP A 91 5.72 4.08 11.19
C ASP A 91 4.89 5.34 10.93
N GLN A 92 3.72 5.24 10.31
CA GLN A 92 2.82 6.38 10.13
C GLN A 92 2.34 6.95 11.46
N ALA A 93 1.93 6.10 12.40
CA ALA A 93 1.49 6.51 13.73
C ALA A 93 2.61 7.21 14.51
N ARG A 94 3.84 6.70 14.43
CA ARG A 94 5.02 7.33 15.04
C ARG A 94 5.27 8.74 14.48
N ARG A 95 5.27 8.89 13.15
CA ARG A 95 5.45 10.20 12.49
C ARG A 95 4.34 11.19 12.85
N ALA A 96 3.11 10.71 12.92
CA ALA A 96 1.98 11.54 13.34
C ALA A 96 2.13 12.03 14.80
N ALA A 97 2.64 11.19 15.69
CA ALA A 97 2.91 11.57 17.08
C ALA A 97 4.05 12.61 17.22
N GLU A 98 5.01 12.61 16.30
CA GLU A 98 6.12 13.59 16.24
C GLU A 98 5.69 14.93 15.59
N LEU A 99 4.54 14.98 14.93
CA LEU A 99 4.08 16.18 14.21
C LEU A 99 3.93 17.43 15.12
N PRO A 100 3.36 17.35 16.33
CA PRO A 100 3.19 18.53 17.18
C PRO A 100 4.52 19.19 17.60
N SER A 101 5.54 18.37 17.91
CA SER A 101 6.85 18.89 18.30
C SER A 101 7.59 19.51 17.11
N LEU A 102 7.45 18.93 15.92
CA LEU A 102 7.97 19.51 14.67
C LEU A 102 7.31 20.85 14.33
N VAL A 103 5.98 20.95 14.45
CA VAL A 103 5.26 22.21 14.20
C VAL A 103 5.72 23.30 15.17
N LYS A 104 5.89 22.94 16.45
CA LYS A 104 6.36 23.88 17.47
C LYS A 104 7.76 24.42 17.14
N SER A 105 8.71 23.55 16.75
CA SER A 105 10.08 23.98 16.46
C SER A 105 10.16 24.88 15.22
N LEU A 106 9.36 24.60 14.18
CA LEU A 106 9.27 25.43 12.98
C LEU A 106 8.70 26.82 13.26
N TYR A 107 7.69 26.91 14.13
CA TYR A 107 7.10 28.18 14.54
C TYR A 107 8.12 29.04 15.29
N GLU A 108 8.81 28.44 16.27
CA GLU A 108 9.85 29.11 17.06
C GLU A 108 11.06 29.53 16.21
N SER A 109 11.36 28.85 15.10
CA SER A 109 12.47 29.22 14.21
C SER A 109 12.15 30.35 13.22
N THR A 110 10.87 30.59 12.92
CA THR A 110 10.43 31.65 11.98
C THR A 110 10.03 32.95 12.67
N HIS A 111 9.82 32.94 13.99
CA HIS A 111 9.40 34.09 14.79
C HIS A 111 10.49 34.57 15.77
N LYS A 112 11.76 34.35 15.41
CA LYS A 112 12.93 35.04 15.97
C LYS A 112 13.35 36.15 15.03
#